data_AF-A0A316M419-F1
#
_entry.id   AF-A0A316M419-F1
#
_cell.length_a   1.000
_cell.length_b   1.000
_cell.length_c   1.000
_cell.angle_alpha   90.00
_cell.angle_beta   90.00
_cell.angle_gamma   90.00
#
_symmetry.space_group_name_H-M   'P 1'
#
loop_
_entity.id
_entity.type
_entity.pdbx_description
1 polymer ?
#
loop_
_entity_poly.entity_id
_entity_poly.type
_entity_poly.pdbx_seq_one_letter_code
_entity_poly.pdbx_strand_id
1 'polypeptide(L)'
;MGVVIILKHFVPKIDMWGMVQGDFRVMKKRKRSRIIWTVLFWMIFLVSVATIVYLSFQNGTSSAELGSDVIEKLAAEYYEKDTVSTTELYKFTYYFRQMGRTIAFFIIGILGTATIHLSSERLPWIVKSVLSAGILLVIAWVTEKCKIYLPTRHYSQDEMMISMAASMLGFSIVSLITLIYNLIQHMSHRDLSNKRIPSSQHG
;
A
#
# COMPACT_ATOMS: atom_id res chain seq x y z
N MET A 1 -25.62 15.85 -67.12
CA MET A 1 -26.30 15.93 -65.82
C MET A 1 -26.51 14.57 -65.10
N GLY A 2 -26.19 13.41 -65.71
CA GLY A 2 -26.55 12.09 -65.15
C GLY A 2 -25.49 11.34 -64.32
N VAL A 3 -24.25 11.85 -64.17
CA VAL A 3 -23.15 11.09 -63.54
C VAL A 3 -22.85 11.52 -62.11
N VAL A 4 -23.31 12.71 -61.69
CA VAL A 4 -23.00 13.27 -60.35
C VAL A 4 -23.91 12.73 -59.24
N ILE A 5 -25.02 12.07 -59.59
CA ILE A 5 -26.02 11.62 -58.61
C ILE A 5 -25.65 10.25 -58.01
N ILE A 6 -24.90 9.41 -58.71
CA ILE A 6 -24.64 8.01 -58.27
C ILE A 6 -23.53 7.92 -57.21
N LEU A 7 -22.60 8.88 -57.14
CA LEU A 7 -21.48 8.80 -56.18
C LEU A 7 -21.83 9.22 -54.74
N LYS A 8 -22.99 9.84 -54.50
CA LYS A 8 -23.40 10.27 -53.14
C LYS A 8 -24.06 9.17 -52.31
N HIS A 9 -24.37 8.02 -52.90
CA HIS A 9 -25.12 6.94 -52.23
C HIS A 9 -24.26 5.79 -51.67
N PHE A 10 -22.94 5.83 -51.87
CA PHE A 10 -22.07 4.67 -51.54
C PHE A 10 -20.93 4.96 -50.55
N VAL A 11 -20.98 6.09 -49.85
CA VAL A 11 -20.07 6.33 -48.72
C VAL A 11 -20.90 6.16 -47.44
N PRO A 12 -20.82 4.99 -46.76
CA PRO A 12 -21.34 4.91 -45.41
C PRO A 12 -20.59 5.97 -44.59
N LYS A 13 -21.34 6.94 -44.09
CA LYS A 13 -20.85 7.96 -43.16
C LYS A 13 -20.64 7.26 -41.82
N ILE A 14 -19.58 6.44 -41.74
CA ILE A 14 -19.15 5.84 -40.48
C ILE A 14 -18.72 7.01 -39.62
N ASP A 15 -19.40 7.17 -38.49
CA ASP A 15 -19.25 8.28 -37.55
C ASP A 15 -17.91 8.18 -36.79
N MET A 16 -16.82 8.36 -37.53
CA MET A 16 -15.45 8.19 -37.06
C MET A 16 -15.08 9.27 -36.03
N TRP A 17 -15.78 10.41 -36.05
CA TRP A 17 -15.61 11.51 -35.10
C TRP A 17 -16.24 11.21 -33.74
N GLY A 18 -17.40 10.55 -33.70
CA GLY A 18 -18.05 10.11 -32.46
C GLY A 18 -17.24 9.05 -31.71
N MET A 19 -16.63 8.10 -32.43
CA MET A 19 -15.83 7.01 -31.85
C MET A 19 -14.50 7.52 -31.25
N VAL A 20 -13.82 8.44 -31.95
CA VAL A 20 -12.56 9.06 -31.46
C VAL A 20 -12.83 9.95 -30.24
N GLN A 21 -13.89 10.78 -30.24
CA GLN A 21 -14.22 11.62 -29.08
C GLN A 21 -14.72 10.82 -27.87
N GLY A 22 -15.36 9.66 -28.08
CA GLY A 22 -15.75 8.74 -27.02
C GLY A 22 -14.54 8.13 -26.32
N ASP A 23 -13.58 7.60 -27.09
CA ASP A 23 -12.40 6.94 -26.56
C ASP A 23 -11.46 7.92 -25.82
N PHE A 24 -11.26 9.13 -26.36
CA PHE A 24 -10.50 10.19 -25.66
C PHE A 24 -11.14 10.59 -24.32
N ARG A 25 -12.48 10.66 -24.24
CA ARG A 25 -13.18 10.97 -22.99
C ARG A 25 -13.05 9.82 -21.98
N VAL A 26 -13.17 8.56 -22.43
CA VAL A 26 -13.01 7.38 -21.58
C VAL A 26 -11.57 7.26 -21.05
N MET A 27 -10.57 7.46 -21.92
CA MET A 27 -9.16 7.50 -21.53
C MET A 27 -8.87 8.61 -20.52
N LYS A 28 -9.39 9.82 -20.73
CA LYS A 28 -9.21 10.97 -19.82
C LYS A 28 -9.88 10.70 -18.46
N LYS A 29 -11.06 10.04 -18.45
CA LYS A 29 -11.77 9.67 -17.22
C LYS A 29 -11.04 8.57 -16.44
N ARG A 30 -10.50 7.54 -17.12
CA ARG A 30 -9.70 6.46 -16.51
C ARG A 30 -8.38 6.99 -15.91
N LYS A 31 -7.71 7.90 -16.62
CA LYS A 31 -6.49 8.58 -16.13
C LYS A 31 -6.78 9.48 -14.92
N ARG A 32 -7.87 10.24 -14.95
CA ARG A 32 -8.29 11.09 -13.82
C ARG A 32 -8.67 10.28 -12.58
N SER A 33 -9.45 9.20 -12.74
CA SER A 33 -9.81 8.30 -11.64
C SER A 33 -8.57 7.71 -10.97
N ARG A 34 -7.59 7.26 -11.77
CA ARG A 34 -6.32 6.72 -11.24
C ARG A 34 -5.55 7.74 -10.40
N ILE A 35 -5.43 8.98 -10.88
CA ILE A 35 -4.74 10.05 -10.13
C ILE A 35 -5.44 10.29 -8.78
N ILE A 36 -6.77 10.30 -8.75
CA ILE A 36 -7.53 10.47 -7.51
C ILE A 36 -7.21 9.35 -6.53
N TRP A 37 -7.21 8.09 -6.99
CA TRP A 37 -6.82 6.95 -6.15
C TRP A 37 -5.38 7.06 -5.65
N THR A 38 -4.42 7.39 -6.51
CA THR A 38 -3.02 7.57 -6.10
C THR A 38 -2.89 8.64 -5.00
N VAL A 39 -3.58 9.77 -5.15
CA VAL A 39 -3.57 10.84 -4.13
C VAL A 39 -4.20 10.37 -2.82
N LEU A 40 -5.35 9.66 -2.89
CA LEU A 40 -6.00 9.12 -1.68
C LEU A 40 -5.09 8.14 -0.94
N PHE A 41 -4.44 7.21 -1.65
CA PHE A 41 -3.49 6.26 -1.05
C PHE A 41 -2.30 6.97 -0.40
N TRP A 42 -1.75 8.00 -1.04
CA TRP A 42 -0.71 8.84 -0.44
C TRP A 42 -1.18 9.57 0.81
N MET A 43 -2.39 10.15 0.79
CA MET A 43 -2.95 10.82 1.97
C MET A 43 -3.11 9.85 3.15
N ILE A 44 -3.69 8.67 2.90
CA ILE A 44 -3.85 7.64 3.93
C ILE A 44 -2.48 7.19 4.45
N PHE A 45 -1.52 6.92 3.56
CA PHE A 45 -0.18 6.49 3.93
C PHE A 45 0.54 7.54 4.78
N LEU A 46 0.51 8.82 4.37
CA LEU A 46 1.13 9.91 5.12
C LEU A 46 0.48 10.13 6.48
N VAL A 47 -0.85 10.07 6.56
CA VAL A 47 -1.58 10.15 7.83
C VAL A 47 -1.22 8.98 8.74
N SER A 48 -1.16 7.75 8.22
CA SER A 48 -0.74 6.58 9.00
C SER A 48 0.69 6.73 9.54
N VAL A 49 1.63 7.19 8.71
CA VAL A 49 3.02 7.45 9.14
C VAL A 49 3.05 8.53 10.22
N ALA A 50 2.33 9.64 10.02
CA ALA A 50 2.24 10.72 11.01
C ALA A 50 1.66 10.25 12.34
N THR A 51 0.61 9.42 12.32
CA THR A 51 0.03 8.81 13.52
C THR A 51 1.03 7.92 14.25
N ILE A 52 1.76 7.05 13.56
CA ILE A 52 2.77 6.21 14.23
C ILE A 52 3.88 7.06 14.82
N VAL A 53 4.35 8.07 14.09
CA VAL A 53 5.38 9.00 14.58
C VAL A 53 4.87 9.70 15.84
N TYR A 54 3.66 10.26 15.81
CA TYR A 54 3.03 10.90 16.97
C TYR A 54 2.90 9.96 18.18
N LEU A 55 2.38 8.75 17.98
CA LEU A 55 2.27 7.73 19.04
C LEU A 55 3.64 7.24 19.53
N SER A 56 4.67 7.29 18.69
CA SER A 56 6.04 6.94 19.07
C SER A 56 6.68 8.01 19.96
N PHE A 57 6.29 9.28 19.75
CA PHE A 57 6.73 10.44 20.53
C PHE A 57 5.89 10.71 21.79
N GLN A 58 4.73 10.08 21.98
CA GLN A 58 4.02 10.16 23.25
C GLN A 58 4.77 9.39 24.34
N ASN A 59 4.90 10.05 25.50
CA ASN A 59 5.42 9.42 26.72
C ASN A 59 4.55 8.22 27.09
N GLY A 60 5.20 7.16 27.58
CA GLY A 60 4.52 5.89 27.91
C GLY A 60 3.40 6.04 28.94
N THR A 61 3.45 7.07 29.79
CA THR A 61 2.43 7.41 30.78
C THR A 61 1.16 7.99 30.13
N SER A 62 1.29 8.97 29.25
CA SER A 62 0.12 9.58 28.57
C SER A 62 -0.55 8.65 27.56
N SER A 63 0.20 7.75 26.90
CA SER A 63 -0.42 6.73 26.04
C SER A 63 -1.11 5.61 26.84
N ALA A 64 -0.69 5.36 28.08
CA ALA A 64 -1.35 4.39 28.96
C ALA A 64 -2.65 4.98 29.53
N GLU A 65 -2.69 6.27 29.86
CA GLU A 65 -3.91 6.95 30.32
C GLU A 65 -4.99 7.05 29.23
N LEU A 66 -4.62 7.28 27.96
CA LEU A 66 -5.59 7.35 26.86
C LEU A 66 -6.31 6.02 26.57
N GLY A 67 -5.78 4.90 27.06
CA GLY A 67 -6.34 3.56 26.84
C GLY A 67 -6.55 2.76 28.12
N SER A 68 -6.38 3.36 29.31
CA SER A 68 -6.32 2.64 30.59
C SER A 68 -7.57 1.79 30.83
N ASP A 69 -8.75 2.34 30.60
CA ASP A 69 -10.02 1.64 30.84
C ASP A 69 -10.23 0.44 29.90
N VAL A 70 -9.74 0.54 28.67
CA VAL A 70 -9.80 -0.56 27.69
C VAL A 70 -8.76 -1.62 28.01
N ILE A 71 -7.55 -1.20 28.37
CA ILE A 71 -6.44 -2.09 28.70
C ILE A 71 -6.73 -2.85 30.00
N GLU A 72 -7.34 -2.19 30.99
CA GLU A 72 -7.73 -2.81 32.26
C GLU A 72 -8.83 -3.85 32.06
N LYS A 73 -9.86 -3.55 31.27
CA LYS A 73 -10.91 -4.54 30.92
C LYS A 73 -10.33 -5.75 30.18
N LEU A 74 -9.46 -5.50 29.19
CA LEU A 74 -8.80 -6.58 28.44
C LEU A 74 -7.83 -7.40 29.32
N ALA A 75 -7.18 -6.77 30.29
CA ALA A 75 -6.30 -7.46 31.24
C ALA A 75 -7.11 -8.33 32.21
N ALA A 76 -8.22 -7.82 32.75
CA ALA A 76 -9.11 -8.56 33.64
C ALA A 76 -9.68 -9.81 32.93
N GLU A 77 -10.03 -9.68 31.65
CA GLU A 77 -10.50 -10.79 30.83
C GLU A 77 -9.37 -11.78 30.48
N TYR A 78 -8.17 -11.30 30.13
CA TYR A 78 -7.04 -12.17 29.80
C TYR A 78 -6.53 -12.99 30.99
N TYR A 79 -6.54 -12.42 32.19
CA TYR A 79 -6.09 -13.09 33.41
C TYR A 79 -7.20 -13.83 34.17
N GLU A 80 -8.46 -13.74 33.71
CA GLU A 80 -9.65 -14.30 34.39
C GLU A 80 -9.72 -13.94 35.88
N LYS A 81 -9.36 -12.69 36.22
CA LYS A 81 -9.32 -12.19 37.61
C LYS A 81 -9.99 -10.83 37.72
N ASP A 82 -10.86 -10.68 38.71
CA ASP A 82 -11.55 -9.43 39.02
C ASP A 82 -10.61 -8.31 39.48
N THR A 83 -9.41 -8.64 39.98
CA THR A 83 -8.39 -7.66 40.38
C THR A 83 -7.01 -8.05 39.83
N VAL A 84 -6.55 -7.27 38.86
CA VAL A 84 -5.22 -7.43 38.25
C VAL A 84 -4.19 -6.66 39.07
N SER A 85 -3.08 -7.29 39.44
CA SER A 85 -2.01 -6.60 40.15
C SER A 85 -1.42 -5.46 39.30
N THR A 86 -1.00 -4.36 39.92
CA THR A 86 -0.37 -3.22 39.21
C THR A 86 0.82 -3.64 38.34
N THR A 87 1.56 -4.66 38.77
CA THR A 87 2.68 -5.24 38.00
C THR A 87 2.20 -6.03 36.77
N GLU A 88 1.10 -6.76 36.88
CA GLU A 88 0.50 -7.52 35.77
C GLU A 88 -0.12 -6.57 34.74
N LEU A 89 -0.82 -5.53 35.21
CA LEU A 89 -1.38 -4.47 34.37
C LEU A 89 -0.30 -3.76 33.56
N TYR A 90 0.85 -3.44 34.18
CA TYR A 90 1.98 -2.80 33.49
C TYR A 90 2.58 -3.71 32.41
N LYS A 91 2.76 -5.01 32.69
CA LYS A 91 3.24 -5.99 31.71
C LYS A 91 2.27 -6.16 30.55
N PHE A 92 0.96 -6.26 30.83
CA PHE A 92 -0.07 -6.37 29.81
C PHE A 92 -0.13 -5.11 28.94
N THR A 93 -0.09 -3.92 29.55
CA THR A 93 -0.04 -2.63 28.86
C THR A 93 1.16 -2.54 27.92
N TYR A 94 2.35 -2.98 28.38
CA TYR A 94 3.54 -3.03 27.57
C TYR A 94 3.37 -3.96 26.36
N TYR A 95 2.83 -5.17 26.59
CA TYR A 95 2.58 -6.15 25.52
C TYR A 95 1.56 -5.65 24.51
N PHE A 96 0.44 -5.10 24.97
CA PHE A 96 -0.61 -4.53 24.12
C PHE A 96 -0.08 -3.40 23.24
N ARG A 97 0.75 -2.52 23.81
CA ARG A 97 1.42 -1.44 23.07
C ARG A 97 2.38 -1.99 22.02
N GLN A 98 3.17 -3.01 22.37
CA GLN A 98 4.10 -3.65 21.44
C GLN A 98 3.37 -4.35 20.29
N MET A 99 2.23 -4.98 20.57
CA MET A 99 1.38 -5.59 19.55
C MET A 99 0.73 -4.54 18.65
N GLY A 100 0.16 -3.48 19.22
CA GLY A 100 -0.42 -2.37 18.46
C GLY A 100 0.61 -1.75 17.51
N ARG A 101 1.86 -1.58 17.97
CA ARG A 101 2.95 -1.13 17.12
C ARG A 101 3.24 -2.11 15.97
N THR A 102 3.40 -3.39 16.28
CA THR A 102 3.68 -4.44 15.28
C THR A 102 2.61 -4.44 14.19
N ILE A 103 1.34 -4.41 14.59
CA ILE A 103 0.20 -4.35 13.67
C ILE A 103 0.23 -3.07 12.83
N ALA A 104 0.52 -1.92 13.44
CA ALA A 104 0.58 -0.65 12.72
C ALA A 104 1.69 -0.65 11.66
N PHE A 105 2.89 -1.18 11.96
CA PHE A 105 3.97 -1.31 10.98
C PHE A 105 3.64 -2.30 9.87
N PHE A 106 2.94 -3.39 10.18
CA PHE A 106 2.45 -4.33 9.18
C PHE A 106 1.47 -3.67 8.19
N ILE A 107 0.50 -2.89 8.70
CA ILE A 107 -0.45 -2.14 7.88
C ILE A 107 0.27 -1.08 7.02
N ILE A 108 1.23 -0.35 7.60
CA ILE A 108 2.07 0.60 6.84
C ILE A 108 2.86 -0.12 5.75
N GLY A 109 3.37 -1.32 6.02
CA GLY A 109 4.03 -2.16 5.02
C GLY A 109 3.13 -2.43 3.81
N ILE A 110 1.87 -2.78 4.04
CA ILE A 110 0.88 -3.00 2.98
C ILE A 110 0.57 -1.70 2.24
N LEU A 111 0.16 -0.66 2.97
CA LEU A 111 -0.29 0.62 2.40
C LEU A 111 0.83 1.34 1.64
N GLY A 112 2.02 1.42 2.23
CA GLY A 112 3.19 2.06 1.61
C GLY A 112 3.61 1.36 0.34
N THR A 113 3.64 0.02 0.36
CA THR A 113 3.99 -0.78 -0.82
C THR A 113 2.96 -0.61 -1.93
N ALA A 114 1.67 -0.65 -1.60
CA ALA A 114 0.61 -0.42 -2.58
C ALA A 114 0.69 1.01 -3.17
N THR A 115 0.91 2.02 -2.33
CA THR A 115 1.02 3.42 -2.73
C THR A 115 2.17 3.64 -3.72
N ILE A 116 3.36 3.10 -3.42
CA ILE A 116 4.55 3.26 -4.27
C ILE A 116 4.39 2.52 -5.61
N HIS A 117 3.84 1.29 -5.58
CA HIS A 117 3.58 0.52 -6.80
C HIS A 117 2.55 1.19 -7.71
N LEU A 118 1.48 1.76 -7.15
CA LEU A 118 0.46 2.51 -7.89
C LEU A 118 1.00 3.84 -8.45
N SER A 119 1.87 4.53 -7.70
CA SER A 119 2.41 5.84 -8.10
C SER A 119 3.49 5.74 -9.18
N SER A 120 4.21 4.62 -9.27
CA SER A 120 5.46 4.53 -10.04
C SER A 120 5.34 3.71 -11.32
N GLU A 121 4.27 3.86 -12.10
CA GLU A 121 3.95 2.99 -13.26
C GLU A 121 5.10 2.79 -14.26
N ARG A 122 5.93 3.82 -14.47
CA ARG A 122 7.01 3.82 -15.47
C ARG A 122 8.28 3.07 -15.04
N LEU A 123 8.43 2.76 -13.75
CA LEU A 123 9.62 2.07 -13.25
C LEU A 123 9.49 0.56 -13.47
N PRO A 124 10.60 -0.19 -13.63
CA PRO A 124 10.55 -1.65 -13.59
C PRO A 124 10.13 -2.10 -12.18
N TRP A 125 9.43 -3.23 -12.10
CA TRP A 125 8.88 -3.76 -10.84
C TRP A 125 9.94 -3.87 -9.74
N ILE A 126 11.14 -4.35 -10.08
CA ILE A 126 12.27 -4.49 -9.13
C ILE A 126 12.63 -3.15 -8.47
N VAL A 127 12.73 -2.07 -9.26
CA VAL A 127 13.09 -0.75 -8.72
C VAL A 127 12.01 -0.21 -7.78
N LYS A 128 10.72 -0.43 -8.10
CA LYS A 128 9.61 -0.04 -7.20
C LYS A 128 9.67 -0.81 -5.89
N SER A 129 9.95 -2.11 -5.94
CA SER A 129 10.07 -2.96 -4.76
C SER A 129 11.25 -2.54 -3.88
N VAL A 130 12.41 -2.26 -4.46
CA VAL A 130 13.58 -1.77 -3.73
C VAL A 130 13.31 -0.40 -3.09
N LEU A 131 12.71 0.52 -3.84
CA LEU A 131 12.35 1.85 -3.31
C LEU A 131 11.36 1.73 -2.14
N SER A 132 10.35 0.86 -2.28
CA SER A 132 9.36 0.61 -1.24
C SER A 132 9.98 0.01 0.02
N ALA A 133 10.78 -1.04 -0.12
CA ALA A 133 11.48 -1.64 1.02
C ALA A 133 12.38 -0.61 1.72
N GLY A 134 13.15 0.18 0.95
CA GLY A 134 14.02 1.22 1.50
C GLY A 134 13.25 2.26 2.32
N ILE A 135 12.15 2.81 1.77
CA ILE A 135 11.34 3.81 2.47
C ILE A 135 10.72 3.23 3.75
N LEU A 136 10.18 2.01 3.70
CA LEU A 136 9.58 1.35 4.87
C LEU A 136 10.60 1.10 5.98
N LEU A 137 11.80 0.64 5.62
CA LEU A 137 12.90 0.43 6.57
C LEU A 137 13.36 1.75 7.19
N VAL A 138 13.48 2.82 6.40
CA VAL A 138 13.82 4.16 6.92
C VAL A 138 12.75 4.64 7.91
N ILE A 139 11.46 4.47 7.60
CA ILE A 139 10.38 4.85 8.53
C ILE A 139 10.48 4.05 9.84
N ALA A 140 10.66 2.73 9.77
CA ALA A 140 10.81 1.87 10.96
C ALA A 140 12.06 2.22 11.78
N TRP A 141 13.15 2.60 11.12
CA TRP A 141 14.37 3.03 11.78
C TRP A 141 14.22 4.40 12.46
N VAL A 142 13.71 5.40 11.75
CA VAL A 142 13.51 6.77 12.27
C VAL A 142 12.56 6.73 13.47
N THR A 143 11.43 6.04 13.36
CA THR A 143 10.43 5.97 14.45
C THR A 143 10.99 5.35 15.74
N GLU A 144 11.93 4.40 15.65
CA GLU A 144 12.64 3.91 16.84
C GLU A 144 13.71 4.88 17.33
N LYS A 145 14.52 5.44 16.41
CA LYS A 145 15.57 6.40 16.77
C LYS A 145 15.03 7.65 17.44
N CYS A 146 13.84 8.09 17.06
CA CYS A 146 13.14 9.20 17.67
C CYS A 146 12.85 9.00 19.16
N LYS A 147 12.80 7.77 19.66
CA LYS A 147 12.59 7.50 21.08
C LYS A 147 13.78 7.86 21.96
N ILE A 148 15.00 7.95 21.41
CA ILE A 148 16.21 8.33 22.17
C ILE A 148 16.06 9.73 22.79
N TYR A 149 15.24 10.58 22.18
CA TYR A 149 14.99 11.95 22.64
C TYR A 149 13.93 12.04 23.75
N LEU A 150 13.29 10.92 24.13
CA LEU A 150 12.32 10.89 25.23
C LEU A 150 13.02 10.49 26.55
N PRO A 151 12.89 11.27 27.64
CA PRO A 151 13.57 11.01 28.91
C PRO A 151 13.14 9.71 29.60
N THR A 152 12.00 9.12 29.22
CA THR A 152 11.45 7.88 29.81
C THR A 152 11.49 6.67 28.87
N ARG A 153 12.09 6.78 27.67
CA ARG A 153 12.19 5.66 26.72
C ARG A 153 13.63 5.49 26.24
N HIS A 154 14.13 4.27 26.36
CA HIS A 154 15.42 3.91 25.79
C HIS A 154 15.25 3.22 24.44
N TYR A 155 16.22 3.46 23.56
CA TYR A 155 16.33 2.76 22.29
C TYR A 155 16.44 1.26 22.52
N SER A 156 15.53 0.48 21.94
CA SER A 156 15.62 -0.97 21.95
C SER A 156 15.81 -1.48 20.53
N GLN A 157 16.94 -2.15 20.29
CA GLN A 157 17.22 -2.77 19.00
C GLN A 157 16.20 -3.86 18.67
N ASP A 158 15.72 -4.60 19.67
CA ASP A 158 14.74 -5.66 19.49
C ASP A 158 13.39 -5.09 19.02
N GLU A 159 12.93 -3.99 19.63
CA GLU A 159 11.69 -3.34 19.22
C GLU A 159 11.77 -2.77 17.78
N MET A 160 12.97 -2.31 17.37
CA MET A 160 13.25 -1.87 16.00
C MET A 160 13.11 -3.03 15.01
N MET A 161 13.77 -4.16 15.30
CA MET A 161 13.78 -5.32 14.41
C MET A 161 12.38 -5.90 14.23
N ILE A 162 11.58 -5.96 15.30
CA ILE A 162 10.18 -6.40 15.22
C ILE A 162 9.37 -5.49 14.30
N SER A 163 9.55 -4.17 14.42
CA SER A 163 8.84 -3.20 13.58
C SER A 163 9.27 -3.28 12.11
N MET A 164 10.58 -3.44 11.87
CA MET A 164 11.12 -3.67 10.53
C MET A 164 10.56 -4.97 9.94
N ALA A 165 10.62 -6.08 10.68
CA ALA A 165 10.09 -7.37 10.24
C ALA A 165 8.60 -7.30 9.91
N ALA A 166 7.78 -6.67 10.76
CA ALA A 166 6.36 -6.49 10.51
C ALA A 166 6.09 -5.69 9.22
N SER A 167 6.80 -4.57 9.03
CA SER A 167 6.68 -3.77 7.81
C SER A 167 7.11 -4.53 6.55
N MET A 168 8.16 -5.35 6.66
CA MET A 168 8.68 -6.17 5.56
C MET A 168 7.75 -7.34 5.23
N LEU A 169 7.05 -7.91 6.21
CA LEU A 169 5.99 -8.90 5.98
C LEU A 169 4.84 -8.27 5.17
N GLY A 170 4.37 -7.08 5.57
CA GLY A 170 3.34 -6.35 4.83
C GLY A 170 3.77 -6.01 3.40
N PHE A 171 5.02 -5.57 3.22
CA PHE A 171 5.62 -5.36 1.91
C PHE A 171 5.64 -6.64 1.07
N SER A 172 6.09 -7.75 1.65
CA SER A 172 6.30 -9.01 0.92
C SER A 172 5.00 -9.54 0.34
N ILE A 173 3.90 -9.43 1.09
CA ILE A 173 2.55 -9.83 0.62
C ILE A 173 2.15 -9.03 -0.62
N VAL A 174 2.23 -7.70 -0.56
CA VAL A 174 1.83 -6.84 -1.70
C VAL A 174 2.77 -7.00 -2.89
N SER A 175 4.07 -7.10 -2.62
CA SER A 175 5.10 -7.31 -3.63
C SER A 175 4.87 -8.64 -4.37
N LEU A 176 4.56 -9.72 -3.65
CA LEU A 176 4.24 -11.02 -4.26
C LEU A 176 2.97 -10.97 -5.11
N ILE A 177 1.91 -10.32 -4.62
CA ILE A 177 0.66 -10.17 -5.39
C ILE A 177 0.91 -9.39 -6.69
N THR A 178 1.65 -8.30 -6.62
CA THR A 178 1.96 -7.48 -7.81
C THR A 178 2.90 -8.21 -8.79
N LEU A 179 3.82 -9.04 -8.28
CA LEU A 179 4.68 -9.88 -9.12
C LEU A 179 3.85 -10.92 -9.88
N ILE A 180 2.97 -11.65 -9.20
CA ILE A 180 2.09 -12.65 -9.82
C ILE A 180 1.22 -11.98 -10.90
N TYR A 181 0.64 -10.82 -10.60
CA TYR A 181 -0.15 -10.07 -11.57
C TYR A 181 0.66 -9.71 -12.83
N ASN A 182 1.88 -9.20 -12.66
CA ASN A 182 2.76 -8.85 -13.77
C ASN A 182 3.17 -10.08 -14.60
N LEU A 183 3.43 -11.22 -13.95
CA LEU A 183 3.76 -12.48 -14.63
C LEU A 183 2.58 -12.98 -15.48
N ILE A 184 1.36 -12.96 -14.94
CA ILE A 184 0.15 -13.36 -15.67
C ILE A 184 -0.06 -12.48 -16.91
N GLN A 185 0.05 -11.16 -16.75
CA GLN A 185 -0.09 -10.21 -17.86
C GLN A 185 0.97 -10.46 -18.94
N HIS A 186 2.22 -10.69 -18.53
CA HIS A 186 3.31 -10.94 -19.47
C HIS A 186 3.16 -12.27 -20.22
N MET A 187 2.70 -13.34 -19.55
CA MET A 187 2.40 -14.61 -20.20
C MET A 187 1.23 -14.49 -21.19
N SER A 188 0.16 -13.77 -20.80
CA SER A 188 -0.99 -13.53 -21.67
C SER A 188 -0.61 -12.76 -22.94
N HIS A 189 0.24 -11.73 -22.82
CA HIS A 189 0.75 -11.00 -23.97
C HIS A 189 1.65 -11.84 -24.88
N ARG A 190 2.49 -12.72 -24.32
CA ARG A 190 3.32 -13.64 -25.11
C ARG A 190 2.49 -14.65 -25.90
N ASP A 191 1.43 -15.22 -25.32
CA ASP A 191 0.54 -16.16 -26.03
C ASP A 191 -0.18 -15.47 -27.20
N LEU A 192 -0.68 -14.24 -26.98
CA LEU A 192 -1.32 -13.43 -28.04
C LEU A 192 -0.35 -12.96 -29.13
N SER A 193 0.94 -12.83 -28.82
CA SER A 193 1.99 -12.54 -29.81
C SER A 193 2.35 -13.77 -30.62
N ASN A 194 2.46 -14.93 -29.97
CA ASN A 194 2.83 -16.19 -30.62
C ASN A 194 1.74 -16.67 -31.61
N LYS A 195 0.46 -16.47 -31.27
CA LYS A 195 -0.68 -16.77 -32.18
C LYS A 195 -0.77 -15.85 -33.40
N ARG A 196 -0.06 -14.73 -33.42
CA ARG A 196 -0.10 -13.73 -34.51
C ARG A 196 0.99 -13.90 -35.56
N ILE A 197 1.97 -14.78 -35.35
CA ILE A 197 2.98 -15.10 -36.35
C ILE A 197 2.36 -16.19 -37.25
N PRO A 198 2.01 -15.89 -38.52
CA PRO A 198 1.51 -16.91 -39.42
C PRO A 198 2.65 -17.87 -39.74
N SER A 199 2.33 -19.16 -39.76
CA SER A 199 3.17 -20.29 -40.18
C SER A 199 3.57 -20.26 -41.67
N SER A 200 3.75 -19.07 -42.27
CA SER A 200 3.97 -18.90 -43.72
C SER A 200 5.44 -18.86 -44.14
N GLN A 201 6.36 -19.43 -43.35
CA GLN A 201 7.79 -19.55 -43.72
C GLN A 201 8.32 -20.99 -43.75
N HIS A 202 7.43 -21.98 -43.75
CA HIS A 202 7.77 -23.35 -44.11
C HIS A 202 6.95 -23.78 -45.32
N GLY A 203 7.41 -23.35 -46.49
CA GLY A 203 6.97 -23.79 -47.81
C GLY A 203 8.17 -23.74 -48.74
#